data_AF-A0A1H4N7X0-F1
#
_entry.id   AF-A0A1H4N7X0-F1
#
_cell.length_a   1.000
_cell.length_b   1.000
_cell.length_c   1.000
_cell.angle_alpha   90.00
_cell.angle_beta   90.00
_cell.angle_gamma   90.00
#
_symmetry.space_group_name_H-M   'P 1'
#
loop_
_entity.id
_entity.type
_entity.pdbx_description
1 polymer ?
#
loop_
_entity_poly.entity_id
_entity_poly.type
_entity_poly.pdbx_seq_one_letter_code
_entity_poly.pdbx_strand_id
1 'polypeptide(L)'
;MSIAKQASSAADFVTAVEQAILADDPASISDEELRRVLSAATKIYAAKSEAVGRCPSPIDATQVTPTEVVTLVSEMLRAADLNVFDLAMWFRRPSGC
;
A
#
# COMPACT_ATOMS: atom_id res chain seq x y z
N MET A 1 19.81 2.18 -19.41
CA MET A 1 19.62 2.79 -18.07
C MET A 1 19.06 1.69 -17.18
N SER A 2 19.93 1.00 -16.44
CA SER A 2 19.56 -0.17 -15.62
C SER A 2 19.24 0.31 -14.22
N ILE A 3 17.96 0.29 -13.82
CA ILE A 3 17.56 0.60 -12.45
C ILE A 3 17.77 -0.68 -11.63
N ALA A 4 19.00 -0.87 -11.15
CA ALA A 4 19.34 -2.00 -10.31
C ALA A 4 18.76 -1.82 -8.89
N LYS A 5 17.87 -2.76 -8.52
CA LYS A 5 17.69 -3.38 -7.19
C LYS A 5 17.92 -2.49 -5.95
N GLN A 6 16.97 -1.60 -5.61
CA GLN A 6 16.84 -1.02 -4.26
C GLN A 6 16.09 -1.96 -3.30
N ALA A 7 16.58 -3.20 -3.16
CA ALA A 7 15.99 -4.16 -2.23
C ALA A 7 16.36 -3.88 -0.76
N SER A 8 17.48 -3.18 -0.51
CA SER A 8 17.97 -2.91 0.85
C SER A 8 16.98 -2.04 1.64
N SER A 9 16.63 -0.84 1.17
CA SER A 9 15.81 0.09 1.98
C SER A 9 14.38 -0.39 2.22
N ALA A 10 13.81 -1.16 1.29
CA ALA A 10 12.48 -1.75 1.48
C ALA A 10 12.52 -2.91 2.47
N ALA A 11 13.55 -3.77 2.39
CA ALA A 11 13.72 -4.86 3.36
C ALA A 11 14.04 -4.32 4.76
N ASP A 12 14.83 -3.25 4.86
CA ASP A 12 15.16 -2.59 6.11
C ASP A 12 13.90 -2.00 6.77
N PHE A 13 13.03 -1.35 5.98
CA PHE A 13 11.75 -0.83 6.46
C PHE A 13 10.80 -1.95 6.91
N VAL A 14 10.67 -3.03 6.13
CA VAL A 14 9.83 -4.18 6.51
C VAL A 14 10.32 -4.79 7.82
N THR A 15 11.64 -4.99 7.96
CA THR A 15 12.24 -5.50 9.19
C THR A 15 11.95 -4.57 10.37
N ALA A 16 12.08 -3.25 10.18
CA ALA A 16 11.78 -2.28 11.24
C ALA A 16 10.31 -2.33 11.67
N VAL A 17 9.36 -2.44 10.72
CA VAL A 17 7.92 -2.57 11.01
C VAL A 17 7.62 -3.88 11.75
N GLU A 18 8.19 -5.01 11.33
CA GLU A 18 8.01 -6.29 12.01
C GLU A 18 8.50 -6.22 13.46
N GLN A 19 9.67 -5.59 13.70
CA GLN A 19 10.20 -5.40 15.05
C GLN A 19 9.31 -4.45 15.88
N ALA A 20 8.82 -3.36 15.29
CA ALA A 20 7.92 -2.41 15.96
C ALA A 20 6.62 -3.09 16.40
N ILE A 21 6.02 -3.92 15.54
CA ILE A 21 4.81 -4.68 15.84
C ILE A 21 5.08 -5.71 16.94
N LEU A 22 6.18 -6.47 16.85
CA LEU A 22 6.55 -7.46 17.87
C LEU A 22 6.86 -6.83 19.24
N ALA A 23 7.38 -5.60 19.24
CA ALA A 23 7.68 -4.84 20.44
C ALA A 23 6.47 -4.08 21.03
N ASP A 24 5.30 -4.12 20.37
CA ASP A 24 4.12 -3.30 20.68
C ASP A 24 4.43 -1.78 20.72
N ASP A 25 5.37 -1.35 19.89
CA ASP A 25 5.81 0.05 19.76
C ASP A 25 5.69 0.56 18.31
N PRO A 26 4.45 0.71 17.79
CA PRO A 26 4.24 1.22 16.45
C PRO A 26 4.67 2.69 16.27
N ALA A 27 4.82 3.45 17.37
CA ALA A 27 5.25 4.84 17.36
C ALA A 27 6.75 5.02 17.04
N SER A 28 7.52 3.94 17.09
CA SER A 28 8.92 3.92 16.64
C SER A 28 9.08 4.17 15.14
N ILE A 29 8.03 3.93 14.34
CA ILE A 29 7.99 4.25 12.91
C ILE A 29 7.43 5.67 12.74
N SER A 30 8.20 6.55 12.12
CA SER A 30 7.76 7.92 11.85
C SER A 30 6.57 7.96 10.88
N ASP A 31 5.54 8.75 11.22
CA ASP A 31 4.40 9.04 10.34
C ASP A 31 4.84 9.54 8.96
N GLU A 32 5.89 10.35 8.91
CA GLU A 32 6.43 10.90 7.65
C GLU A 32 7.06 9.80 6.78
N GLU A 33 7.71 8.82 7.39
CA GLU A 33 8.31 7.70 6.67
C GLU A 33 7.23 6.76 6.16
N LEU A 34 6.26 6.42 7.01
CA LEU A 34 5.10 5.63 6.63
C LEU A 34 4.36 6.27 5.46
N ARG A 35 4.11 7.59 5.52
CA ARG A 35 3.46 8.35 4.45
C ARG A 35 4.24 8.31 3.15
N ARG A 36 5.58 8.43 3.19
CA ARG A 36 6.44 8.34 1.99
C ARG A 36 6.39 6.95 1.37
N VAL A 37 6.47 5.90 2.19
CA VAL A 37 6.42 4.51 1.73
C VAL A 37 5.07 4.21 1.09
N LEU A 38 3.96 4.53 1.77
CA LEU A 38 2.61 4.33 1.24
C LEU A 38 2.41 5.09 -0.08
N SER A 39 2.83 6.36 -0.14
CA SER A 39 2.74 7.16 -1.37
C SER A 39 3.50 6.53 -2.55
N ALA A 40 4.71 6.02 -2.31
CA ALA A 40 5.51 5.36 -3.33
C ALA A 40 4.88 4.01 -3.76
N ALA A 41 4.42 3.22 -2.79
CA ALA A 41 3.76 1.93 -3.00
C ALA A 41 2.48 2.09 -3.84
N THR A 42 1.63 3.08 -3.53
CA THR A 42 0.43 3.39 -4.31
C THR A 42 0.77 3.73 -5.75
N LYS A 43 1.76 4.60 -5.98
CA LYS A 43 2.16 5.02 -7.34
C LYS A 43 2.68 3.85 -8.17
N ILE A 44 3.57 3.02 -7.62
CA ILE A 44 4.09 1.87 -8.37
C ILE A 44 3.03 0.79 -8.59
N TYR A 45 2.12 0.59 -7.64
CA TYR A 45 1.01 -0.36 -7.80
C TYR A 45 0.06 0.07 -8.93
N ALA A 46 -0.30 1.35 -8.98
CA ALA A 46 -1.11 1.91 -10.06
C ALA A 46 -0.42 1.73 -11.42
N ALA A 47 0.85 2.13 -11.54
CA ALA A 47 1.62 2.01 -12.78
C ALA A 47 1.74 0.54 -13.25
N LYS A 48 1.92 -0.41 -12.32
CA LYS A 48 1.98 -1.85 -12.66
C LYS A 48 0.64 -2.39 -13.12
N SER A 49 -0.45 -1.99 -12.46
CA SER A 49 -1.80 -2.41 -12.81
C SER A 49 -2.20 -1.95 -14.21
N GLU A 50 -1.78 -0.75 -14.61
CA GLU A 50 -1.99 -0.21 -15.96
C GLU A 50 -1.14 -0.93 -17.02
N ALA A 51 0.10 -1.31 -16.69
CA ALA A 51 1.04 -1.85 -17.67
C ALA A 51 0.84 -3.35 -17.99
N VAL A 52 0.41 -4.17 -17.02
CA VAL A 52 0.52 -5.64 -17.12
C VAL A 52 -0.80 -6.30 -17.56
N GLY A 53 -1.91 -5.56 -17.66
CA GLY A 53 -3.23 -6.15 -17.96
C GLY A 53 -3.65 -7.23 -16.94
N ARG A 54 -3.02 -7.20 -15.76
CA ARG A 54 -3.29 -8.04 -14.60
C ARG A 54 -2.78 -7.31 -13.37
N CYS A 55 -3.65 -7.20 -12.38
CA CYS A 55 -3.35 -6.51 -11.15
C CYS A 55 -2.62 -7.50 -10.23
N PRO A 56 -1.37 -7.21 -9.80
CA PRO A 56 -0.72 -8.02 -8.77
C PRO A 56 -1.57 -7.96 -7.49
N SER A 57 -1.52 -9.01 -6.66
CA SER A 57 -2.16 -8.94 -5.35
C SER A 57 -1.54 -7.78 -4.55
N PRO A 58 -2.34 -6.81 -4.06
CA PRO A 58 -1.80 -5.64 -3.36
C PRO A 58 -1.24 -5.99 -1.99
N ILE A 59 -1.71 -7.08 -1.39
CA ILE A 59 -1.35 -7.57 -0.05
C ILE A 59 -1.26 -9.09 -0.03
N ASP A 60 -0.65 -9.64 1.01
CA ASP A 60 -0.75 -11.04 1.41
C ASP A 60 -1.87 -11.19 2.46
N ALA A 61 -2.94 -11.91 2.10
CA ALA A 61 -4.10 -12.12 2.98
C ALA A 61 -3.80 -13.00 4.20
N THR A 62 -2.62 -13.63 4.29
CA THR A 62 -2.17 -14.34 5.49
C THR A 62 -1.49 -13.43 6.51
N GLN A 63 -1.04 -12.25 6.08
CA GLN A 63 -0.29 -11.30 6.90
C GLN A 63 -1.14 -10.08 7.30
N VAL A 64 -2.20 -9.77 6.57
CA VAL A 64 -3.04 -8.59 6.79
C VAL A 64 -4.49 -9.01 7.01
N THR A 65 -5.06 -8.57 8.12
CA THR A 65 -6.45 -8.83 8.50
C THR A 65 -7.42 -7.95 7.71
N PRO A 66 -8.70 -8.38 7.52
CA PRO A 66 -9.71 -7.55 6.88
C PRO A 66 -9.90 -6.17 7.54
N THR A 67 -9.76 -6.08 8.86
CA THR A 67 -9.90 -4.83 9.61
C THR A 67 -8.78 -3.85 9.28
N GLU A 68 -7.53 -4.31 9.18
CA GLU A 68 -6.40 -3.47 8.79
C GLU A 68 -6.56 -2.94 7.35
N VAL A 69 -7.05 -3.80 6.44
CA VAL A 69 -7.36 -3.38 5.07
C VAL A 69 -8.41 -2.27 5.06
N VAL A 70 -9.54 -2.47 5.73
CA VAL A 70 -10.63 -1.48 5.75
C VAL A 70 -10.18 -0.18 6.42
N THR A 71 -9.37 -0.27 7.48
CA THR A 71 -8.80 0.91 8.17
C THR A 71 -7.92 1.72 7.23
N LEU A 72 -6.95 1.07 6.57
CA LEU A 72 -6.05 1.75 5.64
C LEU A 72 -6.81 2.33 4.43
N VAL A 73 -7.71 1.56 3.81
CA VAL A 73 -8.48 2.03 2.66
C VAL A 73 -9.35 3.23 3.03
N SER A 74 -10.01 3.22 4.19
CA SER A 74 -10.84 4.33 4.65
C SER A 74 -10.03 5.61 4.81
N GLU A 75 -8.82 5.52 5.38
CA GLU A 75 -7.92 6.65 5.53
C GLU A 75 -7.35 7.14 4.20
N MET A 76 -7.05 6.23 3.26
CA MET A 76 -6.62 6.60 1.91
C MET A 76 -7.72 7.33 1.14
N LEU A 77 -8.98 6.89 1.25
CA LEU A 77 -10.12 7.59 0.64
C LEU A 77 -10.26 9.00 1.22
N ARG A 78 -10.19 9.14 2.55
CA ARG A 78 -10.24 10.44 3.23
C ARG A 78 -9.10 11.35 2.79
N ALA A 79 -7.88 10.83 2.70
CA ALA A 79 -6.70 11.59 2.28
C ALA A 79 -6.75 12.02 0.81
N ALA A 80 -7.45 11.26 -0.04
CA ALA A 80 -7.64 11.55 -1.46
C ALA A 80 -8.91 12.36 -1.77
N ASP A 81 -9.68 12.76 -0.74
CA ASP A 81 -10.99 13.40 -0.88
C ASP A 81 -11.98 12.57 -1.73
N LEU A 82 -11.93 11.24 -1.57
CA LEU A 82 -12.80 10.29 -2.25
C LEU A 82 -13.87 9.78 -1.28
N ASN A 83 -15.09 9.62 -1.79
CA ASN A 83 -16.17 8.96 -1.07
C ASN A 83 -16.41 7.52 -1.57
N VAL A 84 -17.24 6.78 -0.84
CA VAL A 84 -17.61 5.39 -1.16
C VAL A 84 -18.32 5.25 -2.53
N PHE A 85 -19.04 6.28 -2.99
CA PHE A 85 -19.68 6.27 -4.30
C PHE A 85 -18.64 6.39 -5.43
N ASP A 86 -17.60 7.20 -5.25
CA ASP A 86 -16.48 7.29 -6.21
C ASP A 86 -15.79 5.94 -6.35
N LEU A 87 -15.56 5.27 -5.22
CA LEU A 87 -15.01 3.92 -5.21
C LEU A 87 -15.94 2.91 -5.91
N ALA A 88 -17.24 2.98 -5.65
CA ALA A 88 -18.23 2.11 -6.30
C ALA A 88 -18.28 2.33 -7.83
N MET A 89 -18.11 3.58 -8.31
CA MET A 89 -17.96 3.86 -9.74
C MET A 89 -16.68 3.25 -10.30
N TRP A 90 -15.58 3.29 -9.55
CA TRP A 90 -14.31 2.68 -9.96
C TRP A 90 -14.40 1.16 -10.09
N PHE A 91 -15.05 0.47 -9.15
CA PHE A 91 -15.29 -0.98 -9.23
C PHE A 91 -16.14 -1.43 -10.43
N ARG A 92 -16.92 -0.50 -11.02
CA ARG A 92 -17.72 -0.77 -12.20
C ARG A 92 -16.98 -0.52 -13.51
N ARG A 93 -15.82 0.13 -13.47
CA ARG A 93 -15.00 0.26 -14.68
C ARG A 93 -14.61 -1.14 -15.14
N PRO A 94 -14.60 -1.42 -16.46
CA PRO A 94 -13.91 -2.58 -16.98
C PRO A 94 -12.46 -2.42 -16.55
N SER A 95 -12.08 -3.09 -15.48
CA SER A 95 -10.70 -3.08 -15.07
C SER A 95 -9.93 -3.80 -16.19
N GLY A 96 -8.72 -3.32 -16.49
CA GLY A 96 -7.78 -4.08 -17.33
C GLY A 96 -7.31 -5.38 -16.66
N CYS A 97 -7.95 -5.70 -15.53
CA CYS A 97 -7.91 -6.84 -14.64
C CYS A 97 -9.38 -7.23 -14.42
#